data_AF-A0A830CUK3-F1
#
_entry.id   AF-A0A830CUK3-F1
#
_cell.length_a   1.000
_cell.length_b   1.000
_cell.length_c   1.000
_cell.angle_alpha   90.00
_cell.angle_beta   90.00
_cell.angle_gamma   90.00
#
_symmetry.space_group_name_H-M   'P 1'
#
loop_
_entity.id
_entity.type
_entity.pdbx_description
1 polymer ?
#
loop_
_entity_poly.entity_id
_entity_poly.type
_entity_poly.pdbx_seq_one_letter_code
_entity_poly.pdbx_strand_id
1 'polypeptide(L)'
;MQDGGFMFDSATIERMEMLILGALKWRMRSTNPFCFVNYFIPFLKLKGKPSIQALKNRATEIILKAQHDIKLLGFKPSIISASALLYATNDLCPIQFASFRKAVCSCYYVDKELKEALDGDIQDRTMKEREI
;
A
#
# COMPACT_ATOMS: atom_id res chain seq x y z
N MET A 1 -23.48 -31.15 7.97
CA MET A 1 -22.16 -30.80 7.40
C MET A 1 -21.35 -30.21 8.53
N GLN A 2 -20.36 -30.94 9.05
CA GLN A 2 -19.46 -30.42 10.08
C GLN A 2 -18.49 -29.45 9.40
N ASP A 3 -18.43 -28.24 9.94
CA ASP A 3 -17.39 -27.25 9.66
C ASP A 3 -16.04 -27.87 10.07
N GLY A 4 -15.20 -28.17 9.08
CA GLY A 4 -13.88 -28.79 9.26
C GLY A 4 -12.89 -27.76 9.79
N GLY A 5 -13.10 -27.28 11.02
CA GLY A 5 -12.23 -26.31 11.67
C GLY A 5 -10.81 -26.85 11.79
N PHE A 6 -9.83 -26.10 11.27
CA PHE A 6 -8.43 -26.41 11.47
C PHE A 6 -8.07 -26.27 12.96
N MET A 7 -7.91 -27.39 13.65
CA MET A 7 -7.51 -27.42 15.06
C MET A 7 -5.98 -27.44 15.14
N PHE A 8 -5.36 -26.26 15.16
CA PHE A 8 -3.93 -26.15 15.46
C PHE A 8 -3.73 -26.09 16.97
N ASP A 9 -3.14 -27.13 17.56
CA ASP A 9 -2.72 -27.10 18.96
C ASP A 9 -1.52 -26.16 19.15
N SER A 10 -1.27 -25.74 20.40
CA SER A 10 -0.16 -24.84 20.72
C SER A 10 1.19 -25.38 20.24
N ALA A 11 1.40 -26.70 20.35
CA ALA A 11 2.63 -27.36 19.94
C ALA A 11 2.85 -27.32 18.42
N THR A 12 1.77 -27.34 17.63
CA THR A 12 1.82 -27.22 16.18
C THR A 12 2.09 -25.78 15.77
N ILE A 13 1.47 -24.80 16.43
CA ILE A 13 1.74 -23.38 16.19
C ILE A 13 3.21 -23.06 16.47
N GLU A 14 3.75 -23.49 17.63
CA GLU A 14 5.15 -23.27 17.99
C GLU A 14 6.12 -23.88 16.95
N ARG A 15 5.85 -25.11 16.50
CA ARG A 15 6.65 -25.74 15.44
C ARG A 15 6.58 -24.95 14.14
N MET A 16 5.40 -24.47 13.74
CA MET A 16 5.23 -23.64 12.55
C MET A 16 5.99 -22.32 12.67
N GLU A 17 5.91 -21.65 13.81
CA GLU A 17 6.64 -20.41 14.08
C GLU A 17 8.16 -20.61 13.95
N MET A 18 8.71 -21.65 14.57
CA MET A 18 10.13 -21.97 14.50
C MET A 18 10.59 -22.29 13.07
N LEU A 19 9.78 -23.01 12.30
CA LEU A 19 10.06 -23.29 10.89
C LEU A 19 10.06 -22.03 10.02
N ILE A 20 9.07 -21.15 10.20
CA ILE A 20 8.96 -19.89 9.48
C ILE A 20 10.13 -18.96 9.84
N LEU A 21 10.42 -18.80 11.14
CA LEU A 21 11.54 -18.00 11.63
C LEU A 21 12.87 -18.52 11.09
N GLY A 22 13.07 -19.84 11.11
CA GLY A 22 14.24 -20.49 10.53
C GLY A 22 14.37 -20.23 9.02
N ALA A 23 13.30 -20.42 8.26
CA ALA A 23 13.27 -20.20 6.81
C ALA A 23 13.54 -18.73 6.44
N LEU A 24 12.99 -17.78 7.22
CA LEU A 24 13.24 -16.35 7.08
C LEU A 24 14.60 -15.91 7.64
N LYS A 25 15.40 -16.82 8.20
CA LYS A 25 16.67 -16.52 8.89
C LYS A 25 16.50 -15.45 9.96
N TRP A 26 15.37 -15.50 10.68
CA TRP A 26 14.96 -14.53 11.70
C TRP A 26 14.76 -13.09 11.18
N ARG A 27 14.71 -12.88 9.85
CA ARG A 27 14.50 -11.57 9.23
C ARG A 27 13.02 -11.23 9.13
N MET A 28 12.39 -11.01 10.28
CA MET A 28 10.95 -10.71 10.40
C MET A 28 10.56 -9.30 9.93
N ARG A 29 11.54 -8.41 9.71
CA ARG A 29 11.28 -7.07 9.17
C ARG A 29 11.20 -7.09 7.65
N SER A 30 10.05 -7.50 7.12
CA SER A 30 9.73 -7.28 5.71
C SER A 30 9.40 -5.81 5.48
N THR A 31 9.92 -5.23 4.39
CA THR A 31 9.53 -3.88 3.97
C THR A 31 8.09 -3.92 3.48
N ASN A 32 7.20 -3.14 4.12
CA ASN A 32 5.81 -3.03 3.71
C ASN A 32 5.50 -1.63 3.14
N PRO A 33 4.37 -1.43 2.43
CA PRO A 33 4.06 -0.14 1.82
C PRO A 33 3.91 1.00 2.83
N PHE A 34 3.51 0.70 4.07
CA PHE A 34 3.35 1.71 5.12
C PHE A 34 4.68 2.40 5.49
N CYS A 35 5.80 1.68 5.42
CA CYS A 35 7.13 2.23 5.67
C CYS A 35 7.47 3.41 4.74
N PHE A 36 6.92 3.43 3.53
CA PHE A 36 7.22 4.44 2.51
C PHE A 36 6.26 5.62 2.51
N VAL A 37 5.15 5.59 3.28
CA VAL A 37 4.16 6.69 3.24
C VAL A 37 4.82 8.00 3.67
N ASN A 38 5.56 7.96 4.78
CA ASN A 38 6.28 9.12 5.30
C ASN A 38 7.39 9.64 4.37
N TYR A 39 7.95 8.75 3.53
CA TYR A 39 8.95 9.16 2.53
C TYR A 39 8.33 10.08 1.48
N PHE A 40 7.06 9.87 1.11
CA PHE A 40 6.42 10.65 0.06
C PHE A 40 5.76 11.95 0.55
N ILE A 41 5.51 12.10 1.85
CA ILE A 41 4.86 13.29 2.41
C ILE A 41 5.56 14.60 2.03
N PRO A 42 6.90 14.74 2.08
CA PRO A 42 7.58 15.99 1.74
C PRO A 42 7.37 16.44 0.29
N PHE A 43 6.98 15.55 -0.62
CA PHE A 43 6.66 15.94 -2.01
C PHE A 43 5.27 16.59 -2.14
N LEU A 44 4.41 16.46 -1.13
CA LEU A 44 3.12 17.15 -1.07
C LEU A 44 3.32 18.62 -0.71
N LYS A 45 3.06 19.52 -1.66
CA LYS A 45 3.05 20.96 -1.40
C LYS A 45 1.69 21.41 -0.86
N LEU A 46 1.33 20.94 0.34
CA LEU A 46 0.05 21.22 0.98
C LEU A 46 -0.18 22.71 1.15
N LYS A 47 -1.14 23.26 0.39
CA LYS A 47 -1.71 24.58 0.62
C LYS A 47 -3.06 24.41 1.32
N GLY A 48 -3.06 24.43 2.65
CA GLY A 48 -4.28 24.34 3.46
C GLY A 48 -4.68 22.91 3.87
N LYS A 49 -5.98 22.70 4.13
CA LYS A 49 -6.56 21.38 4.46
C LYS A 49 -6.70 20.52 3.21
N PRO A 50 -6.73 19.19 3.34
CA PRO A 50 -6.71 18.37 4.56
C PRO A 50 -5.33 18.27 5.22
N SER A 51 -5.35 17.91 6.50
CA SER A 51 -4.13 17.64 7.26
C SER A 51 -3.35 16.47 6.65
N ILE A 52 -2.02 16.51 6.74
CA ILE A 52 -1.12 15.38 6.44
C ILE A 52 -1.63 14.08 7.06
N GLN A 53 -2.18 14.15 8.28
CA GLN A 53 -2.70 12.97 8.97
C GLN A 53 -3.90 12.34 8.25
N ALA A 54 -4.80 13.16 7.69
CA ALA A 54 -5.95 12.65 6.94
C ALA A 54 -5.50 11.94 5.66
N LEU A 55 -4.49 12.48 4.97
CA LEU A 55 -3.88 11.83 3.80
C LEU A 55 -3.20 10.51 4.17
N LYS A 56 -2.45 10.48 5.28
CA LYS A 56 -1.85 9.24 5.78
C LYS A 56 -2.91 8.19 6.11
N ASN A 57 -3.97 8.57 6.83
CA ASN A 57 -5.06 7.66 7.19
C ASN A 57 -5.73 7.08 5.94
N ARG A 58 -6.02 7.94 4.95
CA ARG A 58 -6.63 7.52 3.69
C ARG A 58 -5.71 6.60 2.89
N ALA A 59 -4.42 6.92 2.80
CA ALA A 59 -3.42 6.05 2.17
C ALA A 59 -3.32 4.69 2.87
N THR A 60 -3.33 4.65 4.21
CA THR A 60 -3.33 3.41 4.99
C THR A 60 -4.56 2.56 4.68
N GLU A 61 -5.75 3.15 4.63
CA GLU A 61 -6.99 2.44 4.28
C GLU A 61 -6.90 1.82 2.88
N ILE A 62 -6.38 2.57 1.90
CA ILE A 62 -6.19 2.09 0.53
C ILE A 62 -5.19 0.92 0.50
N ILE A 63 -4.06 1.03 1.21
CA ILE A 63 -3.07 -0.04 1.29
C ILE A 63 -3.69 -1.30 1.90
N LEU A 64 -4.48 -1.17 2.98
CA LEU A 64 -5.15 -2.31 3.62
C LEU A 64 -6.15 -3.00 2.69
N LYS A 65 -6.98 -2.21 1.98
CA LYS A 65 -7.91 -2.74 0.97
C LYS A 65 -7.17 -3.48 -0.15
N ALA A 66 -6.05 -2.91 -0.60
CA ALA A 66 -5.19 -3.49 -1.62
C ALA A 66 -4.53 -4.84 -1.21
N GLN A 67 -4.43 -5.19 0.08
CA GLN A 67 -3.76 -6.43 0.51
C GLN A 67 -4.42 -7.72 -0.01
N HIS A 68 -5.68 -7.66 -0.40
CA HIS A 68 -6.43 -8.83 -0.87
C HIS A 68 -6.21 -9.11 -2.37
N ASP A 69 -5.56 -8.20 -3.10
CA ASP A 69 -5.26 -8.37 -4.51
C ASP A 69 -3.86 -8.96 -4.71
N ILE A 70 -3.80 -10.22 -5.14
CA ILE A 70 -2.55 -10.94 -5.44
C ILE A 70 -1.70 -10.20 -6.48
N LYS A 71 -2.32 -9.42 -7.38
CA LYS A 71 -1.59 -8.65 -8.40
C LYS A 71 -0.70 -7.58 -7.78
N LEU A 72 -1.03 -7.10 -6.58
CA LEU A 72 -0.21 -6.13 -5.85
C LEU A 72 1.10 -6.72 -5.32
N LEU A 73 1.21 -8.05 -5.20
CA LEU A 73 2.48 -8.72 -4.85
C LEU A 73 3.55 -8.55 -5.94
N GLY A 74 3.16 -8.24 -7.18
CA GLY A 74 4.08 -7.96 -8.28
C GLY A 74 4.76 -6.59 -8.22
N PHE A 75 4.27 -5.66 -7.39
CA PHE A 75 4.80 -4.31 -7.29
C PHE A 75 5.67 -4.14 -6.05
N LYS A 76 6.69 -3.28 -6.14
CA LYS A 76 7.50 -2.93 -4.97
C LYS A 76 6.66 -2.18 -3.92
N PRO A 77 6.87 -2.40 -2.62
CA PRO A 77 6.14 -1.70 -1.56
C PRO A 77 6.18 -0.16 -1.66
N SER A 78 7.27 0.40 -2.18
CA SER A 78 7.41 1.84 -2.45
C SER A 78 6.42 2.34 -3.50
N ILE A 79 6.19 1.58 -4.57
CA ILE A 79 5.24 1.91 -5.65
C ILE A 79 3.81 1.85 -5.13
N ILE A 80 3.48 0.83 -4.34
CA ILE A 80 2.16 0.69 -3.70
C ILE A 80 1.89 1.90 -2.80
N SER A 81 2.88 2.28 -1.99
CA SER A 81 2.78 3.44 -1.09
C SER A 81 2.58 4.76 -1.85
N ALA A 82 3.37 4.99 -2.90
CA ALA A 82 3.25 6.17 -3.75
C ALA A 82 1.87 6.25 -4.42
N SER A 83 1.39 5.12 -4.95
CA SER A 83 0.08 5.01 -5.62
C SER A 83 -1.06 5.28 -4.63
N ALA A 84 -1.01 4.67 -3.44
CA ALA A 84 -2.00 4.89 -2.40
C ALA A 84 -2.06 6.36 -1.95
N LEU A 85 -0.90 7.01 -1.79
CA LEU A 85 -0.84 8.42 -1.42
C LEU A 85 -1.30 9.34 -2.55
N LEU A 86 -1.01 9.00 -3.81
CA LEU A 86 -1.53 9.71 -4.99
C LEU A 86 -3.06 9.63 -5.06
N TYR A 87 -3.62 8.45 -4.82
CA TYR A 87 -5.06 8.25 -4.78
C TYR A 87 -5.71 9.00 -3.60
N ALA A 88 -5.13 8.91 -2.40
CA ALA A 88 -5.57 9.69 -1.25
C ALA A 88 -5.54 11.20 -1.52
N THR A 89 -4.53 11.68 -2.26
CA THR A 89 -4.44 13.08 -2.69
C THR A 89 -5.51 13.42 -3.71
N ASN A 90 -5.83 12.54 -4.65
CA ASN A 90 -6.91 12.75 -5.62
C ASN A 90 -8.29 12.81 -4.93
N ASP A 91 -8.51 11.97 -3.92
CA ASP A 91 -9.78 11.84 -3.20
C ASP A 91 -10.03 13.03 -2.24
N LEU A 92 -8.99 13.48 -1.53
CA LEU A 92 -9.13 14.52 -0.51
C LEU A 92 -8.64 15.92 -0.95
N CYS A 93 -7.77 16.00 -1.97
CA CYS A 93 -7.09 17.25 -2.41
C CYS A 93 -6.88 17.31 -3.94
N PRO A 94 -7.91 17.14 -4.78
CA PRO A 94 -7.72 16.97 -6.23
C PRO A 94 -6.91 18.10 -6.89
N ILE A 95 -6.99 19.33 -6.36
CA ILE A 95 -6.21 20.49 -6.82
C ILE A 95 -4.68 20.26 -6.74
N GLN A 96 -4.22 19.49 -5.75
CA GLN A 96 -2.80 19.21 -5.53
C GLN A 96 -2.33 17.92 -6.22
N PHE A 97 -3.24 17.14 -6.80
CA PHE A 97 -2.92 15.87 -7.42
C PHE A 97 -1.89 16.03 -8.54
N ALA A 98 -2.09 16.98 -9.46
CA ALA A 98 -1.20 17.14 -10.61
C ALA A 98 0.23 17.53 -10.19
N SER A 99 0.38 18.43 -9.20
CA SER A 99 1.68 18.86 -8.71
C SER A 99 2.38 17.75 -7.92
N PHE A 100 1.63 16.99 -7.11
CA PHE A 100 2.15 15.85 -6.38
C PHE A 100 2.56 14.71 -7.31
N ARG A 101 1.73 14.34 -8.29
CA ARG A 101 2.05 13.34 -9.32
C ARG A 101 3.34 13.68 -10.04
N LYS A 102 3.50 14.94 -10.46
CA LYS A 102 4.74 15.40 -11.11
C LYS A 102 5.95 15.25 -10.18
N ALA A 103 5.82 15.60 -8.90
CA ALA A 103 6.91 15.47 -7.93
C ALA A 103 7.28 14.00 -7.67
N VAL A 104 6.29 13.12 -7.49
CA VAL A 104 6.53 11.67 -7.30
C VAL A 104 7.14 11.03 -8.54
N CYS A 105 6.64 11.32 -9.74
CA CYS A 105 7.22 10.80 -10.99
C CYS A 105 8.63 11.37 -11.27
N SER A 106 8.97 12.55 -10.76
CA SER A 106 10.34 13.06 -10.86
C SER A 106 11.34 12.29 -9.97
N CYS A 107 10.87 11.41 -9.09
CA CYS A 107 11.73 10.53 -8.29
C CYS A 107 12.23 9.34 -9.13
N TYR A 108 13.55 9.30 -9.36
CA TYR A 108 14.23 8.30 -10.18
C TYR A 108 13.89 6.84 -9.81
N TYR A 109 13.63 6.57 -8.53
CA TYR A 109 13.34 5.23 -8.02
C TYR A 109 11.92 4.72 -8.30
N VAL A 110 11.02 5.60 -8.73
CA VAL A 110 9.58 5.33 -8.80
C VAL A 110 9.03 5.54 -10.21
N ASP A 111 9.71 6.33 -11.05
CA ASP A 111 9.16 6.84 -12.31
C ASP A 111 8.64 5.77 -13.28
N LYS A 112 9.45 4.76 -13.61
CA LYS A 112 9.09 3.77 -14.66
C LYS A 112 7.96 2.84 -14.23
N GLU A 113 8.10 2.21 -13.06
CA GLU A 113 7.10 1.25 -12.54
C GLU A 113 5.82 1.94 -12.08
N LEU A 114 5.90 3.18 -11.58
CA LEU A 114 4.70 3.92 -11.18
C LEU A 114 3.89 4.38 -12.38
N LYS A 115 4.51 4.80 -13.49
CA LYS A 115 3.79 5.14 -14.72
C LYS A 115 3.01 3.94 -15.24
N GLU A 116 3.64 2.77 -15.31
CA GLU A 116 2.99 1.51 -15.69
C GLU A 116 1.85 1.13 -14.73
N ALA A 117 2.04 1.33 -13.42
CA ALA A 117 1.01 1.03 -12.42
C ALA A 117 -0.18 2.02 -12.41
N LEU A 118 0.07 3.29 -12.75
CA LEU A 118 -0.96 4.32 -12.87
C LEU A 118 -1.74 4.19 -14.19
N ASP A 119 -1.07 3.86 -15.28
CA ASP A 119 -1.69 3.64 -16.59
C ASP A 119 -2.41 2.27 -16.67
N GLY A 120 -2.05 1.31 -15.81
CA GLY A 120 -2.48 -0.08 -15.84
C GLY A 120 -3.38 -0.55 -14.69
N ASP A 121 -4.39 0.23 -14.27
CA ASP A 121 -5.51 -0.24 -13.43
C ASP A 121 -5.43 -0.11 -11.89
N ILE A 122 -4.53 0.65 -11.27
CA ILE A 122 -4.75 1.00 -9.84
C ILE A 122 -5.99 1.90 -9.68
N GLN A 123 -6.31 2.69 -10.70
CA GLN A 123 -7.43 3.66 -10.66
C GLN A 123 -8.81 3.04 -10.97
N ASP A 124 -8.90 2.00 -11.82
CA ASP A 124 -10.16 1.30 -12.12
C ASP A 124 -10.57 0.30 -11.00
N ARG A 125 -9.59 -0.27 -10.29
CA ARG A 125 -9.83 -1.47 -9.47
C ARG A 125 -10.15 -1.20 -7.99
N THR A 126 -9.72 -0.07 -7.43
CA THR A 126 -10.14 0.36 -6.07
C THR A 126 -11.47 1.14 -6.09
N MET A 127 -11.93 1.57 -7.27
CA MET A 127 -13.22 2.26 -7.48
C MET A 127 -14.41 1.30 -7.67
N LYS A 128 -14.18 0.03 -8.01
CA LYS A 128 -15.26 -0.96 -8.22
C LYS A 128 -16.01 -1.39 -6.96
N GLU A 129 -15.54 -1.03 -5.77
CA GLU A 129 -16.30 -1.22 -4.51
C GLU A 129 -17.12 0.02 -4.10
N ARG A 130 -17.23 1.07 -4.94
CA ARG A 130 -18.21 2.15 -4.72
C ARG A 130 -19.65 1.77 -5.15
N GLU A 131 -19.89 0.55 -5.62
CA GLU A 131 -21.22 0.06 -6.07
C GLU A 131 -21.76 -1.15 -5.29
N ILE A 132 -21.36 -1.38 -4.04
CA ILE A 132 -22.05 -2.33 -3.13
C ILE A 132 -22.39 -1.65 -1.81
#